data_AF-A0A2V6BV14-F1
#
_entry.id   AF-A0A2V6BV14-F1
#
_cell.length_a   1.000
_cell.length_b   1.000
_cell.length_c   1.000
_cell.angle_alpha   90.00
_cell.angle_beta   90.00
_cell.angle_gamma   90.00
#
_symmetry.space_group_name_H-M   'P 1'
#
loop_
_entity.id
_entity.type
_entity.pdbx_description
1 polymer ?
#
loop_
_entity_poly.entity_id
_entity_poly.type
_entity_poly.pdbx_seq_one_letter_code
_entity_poly.pdbx_strand_id
1 'polypeptide(L)'
;MYRILGADRKEYGPVSADDIRVWIREGRANGQTLACSEGGAWQPLSSFPEFAQALGAAPASPSPLPAPASPTARVSTPAQLVQGPGIFLIIVGALGFALHIFSLLAHVVGWTLTRQPSTGNPELDRVMTFLSGGAGVAIDLLWLGLSALIGFGGLRMIKLKNYGLCIAASVIALVPCLSPCCCLGLPAGIWALIVLSRPEVKAAFESRL
;
A
#
# COMPACT_ATOMS: atom_id res chain seq x y z
N MET A 1 -36.87 14.43 -34.90
CA MET A 1 -36.71 14.13 -33.45
C MET A 1 -35.22 14.09 -33.08
N TYR A 2 -34.87 14.18 -31.79
CA TYR A 2 -33.46 14.12 -31.33
C TYR A 2 -33.25 13.01 -30.29
N ARG A 3 -32.03 12.49 -30.23
CA ARG A 3 -31.50 11.68 -29.12
C ARG A 3 -30.48 12.51 -28.36
N ILE A 4 -30.48 12.46 -27.03
CA ILE A 4 -29.58 13.21 -26.16
C ILE A 4 -28.80 12.27 -25.27
N LEU A 5 -27.52 12.60 -25.02
CA LEU A 5 -26.70 11.94 -24.01
C LEU A 5 -26.76 12.74 -22.70
N GLY A 6 -27.31 12.14 -21.65
CA GLY A 6 -27.32 12.73 -20.31
C GLY A 6 -25.92 12.80 -19.68
N ALA A 7 -25.78 13.59 -18.61
CA ALA A 7 -24.53 13.68 -17.83
C ALA A 7 -24.11 12.32 -17.23
N ASP A 8 -25.06 11.39 -17.10
CA ASP A 8 -24.89 10.00 -16.67
C ASP A 8 -24.44 9.04 -17.78
N ARG A 9 -24.13 9.56 -18.98
CA ARG A 9 -23.79 8.80 -20.20
C ARG A 9 -24.90 7.86 -20.68
N LYS A 10 -26.16 8.09 -20.30
CA LYS A 10 -27.30 7.37 -20.87
C LYS A 10 -27.90 8.12 -22.04
N GLU A 11 -28.34 7.36 -23.03
CA GLU A 11 -29.03 7.89 -24.19
C GLU A 11 -30.53 8.01 -23.91
N TYR A 12 -31.08 9.18 -24.19
CA TYR A 12 -32.49 9.50 -24.05
C TYR A 12 -33.07 9.90 -25.40
N GLY A 13 -34.13 9.23 -25.86
CA GLY A 13 -34.82 9.59 -27.09
C GLY A 13 -35.83 8.55 -27.59
N PRO A 14 -36.67 8.91 -28.57
CA PRO A 14 -36.70 10.21 -29.28
C PRO A 14 -37.37 11.33 -28.47
N VAL A 15 -36.72 12.50 -28.43
CA VAL A 15 -37.20 13.72 -27.75
C VAL A 15 -37.45 14.83 -28.78
N SER A 16 -38.47 15.67 -28.57
CA SER A 16 -38.80 16.79 -29.47
C SER A 16 -37.86 17.99 -29.24
N ALA A 17 -37.71 18.87 -30.25
CA ALA A 17 -36.88 20.07 -30.08
C ALA A 17 -37.37 20.99 -28.95
N ASP A 18 -38.68 21.02 -28.71
CA ASP A 18 -39.28 21.87 -27.69
C ASP A 18 -38.99 21.36 -26.27
N ASP A 19 -39.00 20.05 -26.05
CA ASP A 19 -38.61 19.45 -24.76
C ASP A 19 -37.14 19.74 -24.41
N ILE A 20 -36.27 19.77 -25.42
CA ILE A 20 -34.84 20.10 -25.25
C ILE A 20 -34.69 21.56 -24.82
N ARG A 21 -35.46 22.47 -25.42
CA ARG A 21 -35.48 23.88 -25.02
C ARG A 21 -35.96 24.05 -23.58
N VAL A 22 -36.95 23.26 -23.15
CA VAL A 22 -37.41 23.23 -21.75
C VAL A 22 -36.28 22.75 -20.84
N TRP A 23 -35.58 21.66 -21.19
CA TRP A 23 -34.46 21.15 -20.39
C TRP A 23 -33.27 22.11 -20.32
N ILE A 24 -33.01 22.89 -21.37
CA ILE A 24 -32.00 23.95 -21.36
C ILE A 24 -32.43 25.07 -20.38
N ARG A 25 -33.70 25.49 -20.40
CA ARG A 25 -34.23 26.48 -19.46
C ARG A 25 -34.23 25.99 -18.01
N GLU A 26 -34.48 24.70 -17.80
CA GLU A 26 -34.42 24.04 -16.49
C GLU A 26 -32.96 23.79 -16.01
N GLY A 27 -31.95 24.07 -16.83
CA GLY A 27 -30.53 23.80 -16.51
C GLY A 27 -30.15 22.32 -16.52
N ARG A 28 -31.01 21.44 -17.02
CA ARG A 28 -30.78 19.99 -17.12
C ARG A 28 -29.98 19.59 -18.35
N ALA A 29 -30.01 20.43 -19.39
CA ALA A 29 -29.18 20.32 -20.58
C ALA A 29 -28.43 21.63 -20.82
N ASN A 30 -27.23 21.57 -21.38
CA ASN A 30 -26.39 22.74 -21.65
C ASN A 30 -25.73 22.64 -23.03
N GLY A 31 -24.99 23.67 -23.43
CA GLY A 31 -24.36 23.74 -24.76
C GLY A 31 -23.38 22.60 -25.06
N GLN A 32 -22.83 21.95 -24.03
CA GLN A 32 -21.90 20.83 -24.18
C GLN A 32 -22.59 19.46 -24.20
N THR A 33 -23.90 19.41 -23.94
CA THR A 33 -24.68 18.17 -23.97
C THR A 33 -24.75 17.66 -25.41
N LEU A 34 -24.42 16.38 -25.63
CA LEU A 34 -24.42 15.80 -26.97
C LEU A 34 -25.83 15.43 -27.41
N ALA A 35 -26.22 15.87 -28.60
CA ALA A 35 -27.46 15.53 -29.25
C ALA A 35 -27.21 15.02 -30.68
N CYS A 36 -28.07 14.10 -31.10
CA CYS A 36 -28.09 13.52 -32.43
C CYS A 36 -29.47 13.78 -33.02
N SER A 37 -29.54 14.54 -34.10
CA SER A 37 -30.75 14.64 -34.91
C SER A 37 -30.95 13.31 -35.66
N GLU A 38 -32.19 12.94 -35.93
CA GLU A 38 -32.62 11.69 -36.58
C GLU A 38 -31.67 11.22 -37.72
N GLY A 39 -30.78 10.26 -37.42
CA GLY A 39 -29.81 9.68 -38.37
C GLY A 39 -28.46 10.41 -38.52
N GLY A 40 -28.22 11.48 -37.76
CA GLY A 40 -27.02 12.31 -37.84
C GLY A 40 -25.89 11.89 -36.87
N ALA A 41 -24.77 12.62 -36.93
CA ALA A 41 -23.67 12.47 -35.98
C ALA A 41 -24.02 13.13 -34.63
N TRP A 42 -23.44 12.61 -33.54
CA TRP A 42 -23.53 13.25 -32.23
C TRP A 42 -22.76 14.57 -32.22
N GLN A 43 -23.46 15.66 -31.95
CA GLN A 43 -22.88 17.00 -31.88
C GLN A 43 -23.37 17.73 -30.63
N PRO A 44 -22.58 18.65 -30.06
CA PRO A 44 -23.00 19.42 -28.89
C PRO A 44 -24.23 20.28 -29.21
N LEU A 45 -25.14 20.47 -28.26
CA LEU A 45 -26.33 21.32 -28.44
C LEU A 45 -25.99 22.75 -28.91
N SER A 46 -24.78 23.23 -28.64
CA SER A 46 -24.28 24.52 -29.14
C SER A 46 -24.05 24.58 -30.66
N SER A 47 -23.90 23.45 -31.35
CA SER A 47 -23.73 23.43 -32.81
C SER A 47 -25.05 23.57 -33.58
N PHE A 48 -26.18 23.43 -32.89
CA PHE A 48 -27.51 23.54 -33.46
C PHE A 48 -28.05 24.98 -33.30
N PRO A 49 -28.22 25.76 -34.39
CA PRO A 49 -28.68 27.15 -34.31
C PRO A 49 -30.07 27.28 -33.67
N GLU A 50 -30.91 26.26 -33.76
CA GLU A 50 -32.26 26.19 -33.19
C GLU A 50 -32.31 26.15 -31.64
N PHE A 51 -31.18 25.87 -30.98
CA PHE A 51 -31.02 25.91 -29.52
C PHE A 51 -30.18 27.10 -29.04
N ALA A 52 -29.57 27.87 -29.93
CA ALA A 52 -28.72 29.02 -29.59
C ALA A 52 -29.46 30.07 -28.75
N GLN A 53 -30.73 30.35 -29.06
CA GLN A 53 -31.54 31.29 -28.30
C GLN A 53 -31.87 30.77 -26.89
N ALA A 54 -32.16 29.47 -26.75
CA ALA A 54 -32.42 28.86 -25.44
C ALA A 54 -31.15 28.80 -24.57
N LEU A 55 -30.00 28.51 -25.19
CA LEU A 55 -28.68 28.52 -24.55
C LEU A 55 -28.24 29.93 -24.13
N GLY A 56 -28.54 30.95 -24.92
CA GLY A 56 -28.24 32.35 -24.61
C GLY A 56 -29.16 32.95 -23.53
N ALA A 57 -30.37 32.42 -23.38
CA ALA A 57 -31.32 32.83 -22.34
C ALA A 57 -31.22 31.99 -21.05
N ALA A 58 -30.46 30.89 -21.06
CA ALA A 58 -30.22 30.08 -19.89
C ALA A 58 -29.30 30.84 -18.91
N PRO A 59 -29.56 30.80 -17.59
CA PRO A 59 -28.61 31.33 -16.61
C PRO A 59 -27.26 30.68 -16.84
N ALA A 60 -26.20 31.50 -16.89
CA ALA A 60 -24.83 31.03 -17.03
C ALA A 60 -24.65 29.83 -16.10
N SER A 61 -24.35 28.65 -16.66
CA SER A 61 -24.00 27.50 -15.85
C SER A 61 -22.97 28.00 -14.83
N PRO A 62 -23.12 27.72 -13.53
CA PRO A 62 -22.06 28.04 -12.59
C PRO A 62 -20.78 27.51 -13.22
N SER A 63 -19.79 28.40 -13.38
CA SER A 63 -18.44 28.05 -13.80
C SER A 63 -18.13 26.69 -13.19
N PRO A 64 -17.62 25.70 -13.94
CA PRO A 64 -17.34 24.40 -13.35
C PRO A 64 -16.63 24.69 -12.04
N LEU A 65 -17.31 24.37 -10.93
CA LEU A 65 -16.71 24.35 -9.61
C LEU A 65 -15.33 23.78 -9.85
N PRO A 66 -14.23 24.41 -9.37
CA PRO A 66 -12.92 23.79 -9.50
C PRO A 66 -13.13 22.35 -9.07
N ALA A 67 -13.01 21.43 -10.03
CA ALA A 67 -13.36 20.03 -9.82
C ALA A 67 -12.73 19.69 -8.48
N PRO A 68 -13.46 19.13 -7.49
CA PRO A 68 -12.88 18.85 -6.18
C PRO A 68 -11.56 18.16 -6.49
N ALA A 69 -10.45 18.87 -6.22
CA ALA A 69 -9.19 18.62 -6.88
C ALA A 69 -9.01 17.12 -6.87
N SER A 70 -9.12 16.46 -8.03
CA SER A 70 -9.11 15.00 -8.10
C SER A 70 -7.87 14.65 -7.31
N PRO A 71 -7.99 14.06 -6.09
CA PRO A 71 -7.03 14.28 -5.02
C PRO A 71 -5.69 14.01 -5.62
N THR A 72 -4.94 15.09 -5.93
CA THR A 72 -3.85 15.10 -6.93
C THR A 72 -3.15 13.80 -6.72
N ALA A 73 -3.34 12.81 -7.62
CA ALA A 73 -3.06 11.40 -7.30
C ALA A 73 -1.68 11.43 -6.67
N ARG A 74 -1.61 11.32 -5.33
CA ARG A 74 -0.47 11.89 -4.61
C ARG A 74 0.68 11.08 -5.13
N VAL A 75 1.51 11.68 -5.97
CA VAL A 75 2.60 10.97 -6.63
C VAL A 75 3.46 10.57 -5.45
N SER A 76 3.25 9.34 -5.02
CA SER A 76 3.76 8.85 -3.76
C SER A 76 5.23 8.73 -4.05
N THR A 77 6.02 9.60 -3.45
CA THR A 77 7.45 9.62 -3.77
C THR A 77 8.00 8.23 -3.43
N PRO A 78 9.01 7.73 -4.14
CA PRO A 78 9.62 6.44 -3.81
C PRO A 78 10.01 6.32 -2.34
N ALA A 79 10.41 7.44 -1.71
CA ALA A 79 10.65 7.54 -0.28
C ALA A 79 9.41 7.27 0.59
N GLN A 80 8.23 7.78 0.20
CA GLN A 80 6.96 7.50 0.89
C GLN A 80 6.53 6.04 0.73
N LEU A 81 6.80 5.42 -0.42
CA LEU A 81 6.45 4.01 -0.67
C LEU A 81 7.22 3.07 0.24
N VAL A 82 8.50 3.34 0.49
CA VAL A 82 9.36 2.49 1.36
C VAL A 82 9.19 2.76 2.85
N GLN A 83 8.55 3.88 3.24
CA GLN A 83 8.36 4.22 4.66
C GLN A 83 7.51 3.20 5.40
N GLY A 84 6.39 2.80 4.82
CA GLY A 84 5.50 1.79 5.39
C GLY A 84 6.23 0.47 5.71
N PRO A 85 6.77 -0.24 4.70
CA PRO A 85 7.46 -1.50 4.94
C PRO A 85 8.73 -1.34 5.77
N GLY A 86 9.46 -0.23 5.60
CA GLY A 86 10.66 0.06 6.39
C GLY A 86 10.37 0.21 7.89
N ILE A 87 9.32 0.95 8.26
CA ILE A 87 8.89 1.09 9.66
C ILE A 87 8.43 -0.27 10.20
N PHE A 88 7.69 -1.03 9.41
CA PHE A 88 7.22 -2.33 9.86
C PHE A 88 8.36 -3.31 10.12
N LEU A 89 9.38 -3.36 9.25
CA LEU A 89 10.61 -4.14 9.48
C LEU A 89 11.38 -3.67 10.73
N ILE A 90 11.42 -2.36 11.02
CA ILE A 90 12.03 -1.85 12.26
C ILE A 90 11.29 -2.39 13.49
N ILE A 91 9.95 -2.32 13.49
CA ILE A 91 9.14 -2.80 14.61
C ILE A 91 9.32 -4.31 14.80
N VAL A 92 9.25 -5.09 13.72
CA VAL A 92 9.45 -6.55 13.76
C VAL A 92 10.86 -6.88 14.25
N GLY A 93 11.89 -6.23 13.72
CA GLY A 93 13.28 -6.44 14.14
C GLY A 93 13.52 -6.05 15.60
N ALA A 94 12.98 -4.92 16.06
CA ALA A 94 13.12 -4.45 17.44
C ALA A 94 12.39 -5.36 18.44
N LEU A 95 11.17 -5.81 18.10
CA LEU A 95 10.40 -6.74 18.92
C LEU A 95 11.11 -8.09 19.01
N GLY A 96 11.58 -8.64 17.89
CA GLY A 96 12.38 -9.87 17.87
C GLY A 96 13.66 -9.75 18.69
N PHE A 97 14.37 -8.64 18.54
CA PHE A 97 15.60 -8.37 19.30
C PHE A 97 15.34 -8.32 20.81
N ALA A 98 14.28 -7.63 21.26
CA ALA A 98 13.91 -7.56 22.67
C ALA A 98 13.52 -8.94 23.24
N LEU A 99 12.75 -9.73 22.48
CA LEU A 99 12.35 -11.08 22.90
C LEU A 99 13.54 -12.04 22.98
N HIS A 100 14.48 -11.98 22.03
CA HIS A 100 15.69 -12.81 22.07
C HIS A 100 16.66 -12.38 23.18
N ILE A 101 16.75 -11.09 23.51
CA ILE A 101 17.48 -10.64 24.71
C ILE A 101 16.85 -11.24 25.97
N PHE A 102 15.53 -11.16 26.10
CA PHE A 102 14.84 -11.71 27.26
C PHE A 102 15.02 -13.23 27.36
N SER A 103 14.89 -13.95 26.25
CA SER A 103 15.13 -15.40 26.14
C SER A 103 16.56 -15.76 26.53
N LEU A 104 17.55 -15.04 26.00
CA LEU A 104 18.96 -15.23 26.31
C LEU A 104 19.24 -15.05 27.81
N LEU A 105 18.70 -13.99 28.41
CA LEU A 105 18.82 -13.76 29.85
C LEU A 105 18.16 -14.88 30.66
N ALA A 106 16.96 -15.31 30.27
CA ALA A 106 16.25 -16.41 30.92
C ALA A 106 17.00 -17.74 30.80
N HIS A 107 17.61 -18.03 29.65
CA HIS A 107 18.45 -19.21 29.44
C HIS A 107 19.72 -19.17 30.28
N VAL A 108 20.44 -18.04 30.33
CA VAL A 108 21.65 -17.90 31.15
C VAL A 108 21.33 -18.05 32.64
N VAL A 109 20.26 -17.41 33.12
CA VAL A 109 19.80 -17.49 34.52
C VAL A 109 19.30 -18.91 34.84
N GLY A 110 18.46 -19.49 33.98
CA GLY A 110 17.90 -20.82 34.18
C GLY A 110 18.97 -21.91 34.18
N TRP A 111 19.92 -21.86 33.24
CA TRP A 111 21.00 -22.84 33.18
C TRP A 111 21.95 -22.74 34.38
N THR A 112 22.21 -21.54 34.90
CA THR A 112 23.14 -21.33 36.02
C THR A 112 22.52 -21.54 37.40
N LEU A 113 21.24 -21.21 37.59
CA LEU A 113 20.61 -21.17 38.92
C LEU A 113 19.55 -22.25 39.15
N THR A 114 18.92 -22.78 38.10
CA THR A 114 17.89 -23.82 38.25
C THR A 114 18.41 -25.17 37.76
N ARG A 115 18.47 -26.17 38.65
CA ARG A 115 18.69 -27.55 38.23
C ARG A 115 17.52 -27.98 37.35
N GLN A 116 17.82 -28.43 36.15
CA GLN A 116 16.82 -28.86 35.19
C GLN A 116 15.98 -30.01 35.81
N PRO A 117 14.65 -29.87 35.92
CA PRO A 117 13.81 -30.89 36.51
C PRO A 117 13.85 -32.15 35.63
N SER A 118 14.18 -33.29 36.22
CA SER A 118 14.21 -34.56 35.49
C SER A 118 12.78 -34.98 35.15
N THR A 119 12.57 -35.28 33.87
CA THR A 119 11.27 -35.72 33.33
C THR A 119 11.05 -37.23 33.53
N GLY A 120 12.05 -37.95 34.04
CA GLY A 120 12.06 -39.41 34.12
C GLY A 120 12.44 -40.12 32.81
N ASN A 121 12.59 -39.38 31.71
CA ASN A 121 13.11 -39.89 30.43
C ASN A 121 14.52 -39.35 30.17
N PRO A 122 15.57 -40.20 30.18
CA PRO A 122 16.95 -39.75 30.03
C PRO A 122 17.28 -39.17 28.65
N GLU A 123 16.56 -39.53 27.59
CA GLU A 123 16.75 -38.93 26.27
C GLU A 123 16.18 -37.52 26.21
N LEU A 124 14.99 -37.32 26.78
CA LEU A 124 14.34 -36.02 26.82
C LEU A 124 15.14 -35.03 27.68
N ASP A 125 15.64 -35.48 28.84
CA ASP A 125 16.48 -34.68 29.72
C ASP A 125 17.77 -34.24 28.98
N ARG A 126 18.43 -35.13 28.21
CA ARG A 126 19.62 -34.77 27.40
C ARG A 126 19.32 -33.75 26.33
N VAL A 127 18.21 -33.91 25.60
CA VAL A 127 17.80 -32.96 24.55
C VAL A 127 17.50 -31.60 25.17
N MET A 128 16.78 -31.57 26.29
CA MET A 128 16.48 -30.33 26.99
C MET A 128 17.76 -29.65 27.49
N THR A 129 18.70 -30.39 28.09
CA THR A 129 19.99 -29.82 28.54
C THR A 129 20.85 -29.31 27.39
N PHE A 130 20.80 -29.96 26.23
CA PHE A 130 21.48 -29.47 25.03
C PHE A 130 20.86 -28.16 24.52
N LEU A 131 19.52 -28.13 24.39
CA LEU A 131 18.78 -26.96 23.90
C LEU A 131 18.81 -25.78 24.86
N SER A 132 18.84 -26.00 26.17
CA SER A 132 18.90 -24.93 27.19
C SER A 132 20.33 -24.58 27.63
N GLY A 133 21.33 -25.36 27.20
CA GLY A 133 22.74 -25.16 27.53
C GLY A 133 23.46 -24.28 26.50
N GLY A 134 24.75 -24.56 26.27
CA GLY A 134 25.59 -23.76 25.37
C GLY A 134 25.08 -23.67 23.91
N ALA A 135 24.39 -24.70 23.41
CA ALA A 135 23.80 -24.65 22.07
C ALA A 135 22.61 -23.67 22.01
N GLY A 136 21.79 -23.61 23.06
CA GLY A 136 20.70 -22.63 23.20
C GLY A 136 21.20 -21.19 23.15
N VAL A 137 22.27 -20.91 23.90
CA VAL A 137 22.92 -19.58 23.91
C VAL A 137 23.44 -19.21 22.52
N ALA A 138 24.09 -20.13 21.82
CA ALA A 138 24.59 -19.88 20.46
C ALA A 138 23.44 -19.60 19.48
N ILE A 139 22.34 -20.35 19.59
CA ILE A 139 21.13 -20.17 18.78
C ILE A 139 20.51 -18.78 19.08
N ASP A 140 20.36 -18.40 20.35
CA ASP A 140 19.83 -17.07 20.73
C ASP A 140 20.69 -15.92 20.18
N LEU A 141 22.02 -16.04 20.22
CA LEU A 141 22.92 -15.03 19.64
C LEU A 141 22.80 -14.91 18.13
N LEU A 142 22.64 -16.03 17.43
CA LEU A 142 22.39 -16.03 15.99
C LEU A 142 21.08 -15.29 15.68
N TRP A 143 20.01 -15.63 16.39
CA TRP A 143 18.70 -14.99 16.20
C TRP A 143 18.70 -13.50 16.57
N LEU A 144 19.45 -13.13 17.60
CA LEU A 144 19.67 -11.74 17.98
C LEU A 144 20.31 -10.94 16.85
N GLY A 145 21.34 -11.52 16.21
CA GLY A 145 22.00 -10.93 15.04
C GLY A 145 21.05 -10.77 13.85
N LEU A 146 20.25 -11.79 13.55
CA LEU A 146 19.25 -11.72 12.47
C LEU A 146 18.17 -10.66 12.74
N SER A 147 17.69 -10.56 13.98
CA SER A 147 16.70 -9.55 14.39
C SER A 147 17.24 -8.12 14.26
N ALA A 148 18.50 -7.92 14.66
CA ALA A 148 19.20 -6.64 14.49
C ALA A 148 19.37 -6.29 13.00
N LEU A 149 19.69 -7.28 12.16
CA LEU A 149 19.83 -7.10 10.72
C LEU A 149 18.50 -6.71 10.04
N ILE A 150 17.39 -7.32 10.45
CA ILE A 150 16.04 -6.95 9.97
C ILE A 150 15.74 -5.49 10.32
N GLY A 151 15.91 -5.10 11.58
CA GLY A 151 15.64 -3.73 12.03
C GLY A 151 16.56 -2.71 11.36
N PHE A 152 17.85 -3.03 11.21
CA PHE A 152 18.81 -2.19 10.51
C PHE A 152 18.50 -2.06 9.01
N GLY A 153 18.04 -3.14 8.37
CA GLY A 153 17.54 -3.12 6.99
C GLY A 153 16.35 -2.18 6.83
N GLY A 154 15.41 -2.18 7.76
CA GLY A 154 14.29 -1.22 7.78
C GLY A 154 14.75 0.23 7.92
N LEU A 155 15.72 0.53 8.80
CA LEU A 155 16.32 1.87 8.93
C LEU A 155 16.99 2.34 7.63
N ARG A 156 17.69 1.43 6.95
CA ARG A 156 18.35 1.71 5.68
C ARG A 156 17.37 1.87 4.53
N MET A 157 16.27 1.13 4.56
CA MET A 157 15.17 1.21 3.61
C MET A 157 14.52 2.60 3.63
N ILE A 158 14.21 3.15 4.81
CA ILE A 158 13.63 4.51 4.94
C ILE A 158 14.62 5.58 4.48
N LYS A 159 15.92 5.33 4.60
CA LYS A 159 16.98 6.23 4.15
C LYS A 159 17.33 6.07 2.67
N LEU A 160 16.69 5.14 1.94
CA LEU A 160 17.01 4.79 0.56
C LEU A 160 18.50 4.46 0.36
N LYS A 161 19.10 3.72 1.30
CA LYS A 161 20.52 3.35 1.25
C LYS A 161 20.70 1.84 1.23
N ASN A 162 21.73 1.37 0.51
CA ASN A 162 22.16 -0.03 0.48
C ASN A 162 21.02 -0.99 0.09
N TYR A 163 20.61 -0.97 -1.18
CA TYR A 163 19.49 -1.78 -1.70
C TYR A 163 19.62 -3.28 -1.38
N GLY A 164 20.82 -3.85 -1.59
CA GLY A 164 21.06 -5.28 -1.31
C GLY A 164 20.84 -5.68 0.14
N LEU A 165 21.18 -4.80 1.09
CA LEU A 165 20.93 -5.02 2.52
C LEU A 165 19.44 -4.99 2.84
N CYS A 166 18.69 -4.10 2.19
CA CYS A 166 17.24 -4.01 2.35
C CYS A 166 16.53 -5.27 1.84
N ILE A 167 16.99 -5.83 0.71
CA ILE A 167 16.50 -7.11 0.18
C ILE A 167 16.84 -8.25 1.13
N ALA A 168 18.10 -8.36 1.57
CA ALA A 168 18.54 -9.41 2.50
C ALA A 168 17.71 -9.39 3.80
N ALA A 169 17.53 -8.21 4.41
CA ALA A 169 16.70 -8.05 5.59
C ALA A 169 15.24 -8.47 5.35
N SER A 170 14.68 -8.14 4.19
CA SER A 170 13.30 -8.52 3.82
C SER A 170 13.16 -10.03 3.63
N VAL A 171 14.15 -10.69 3.01
CA VAL A 171 14.16 -12.16 2.83
C VAL A 171 14.35 -12.87 4.18
N ILE A 172 15.24 -12.38 5.04
CA ILE A 172 15.45 -12.95 6.37
C ILE A 172 14.17 -12.84 7.21
N ALA A 173 13.42 -11.74 7.08
CA ALA A 173 12.12 -11.58 7.74
C ALA A 173 11.04 -12.58 7.25
N LEU A 174 11.23 -13.22 6.09
CA LEU A 174 10.32 -14.25 5.59
C LEU A 174 10.55 -15.63 6.18
N VAL A 175 11.69 -15.89 6.84
CA VAL A 175 12.03 -17.23 7.33
C VAL A 175 11.14 -17.58 8.53
N PRO A 176 10.20 -18.54 8.43
CA PRO A 176 9.12 -18.74 9.42
C PRO A 176 9.53 -19.39 10.75
N CYS A 177 10.80 -19.29 11.15
CA CYS A 177 11.34 -20.02 12.31
C CYS A 177 11.65 -19.10 13.52
N LEU A 178 11.31 -17.80 13.41
CA LEU A 178 11.63 -16.74 14.38
C LEU A 178 10.52 -16.54 15.44
N SER A 179 10.15 -17.57 16.21
CA SER A 179 9.36 -17.39 17.46
C SER A 179 7.98 -16.67 17.26
N PRO A 180 7.15 -16.30 18.26
CA PRO A 180 5.70 -16.03 18.05
C PRO A 180 5.32 -14.83 17.16
N CYS A 181 6.27 -14.15 16.52
CA CYS A 181 6.04 -13.05 15.57
C CYS A 181 5.98 -13.48 14.08
N CYS A 182 5.97 -14.79 13.77
CA CYS A 182 5.87 -15.33 12.40
C CYS A 182 4.73 -14.71 11.57
N CYS A 183 3.60 -14.38 12.21
CA CYS A 183 2.45 -13.76 11.55
C CYS A 183 2.69 -12.32 11.09
N LEU A 184 3.67 -11.61 11.68
CA LEU A 184 4.00 -10.23 11.34
C LEU A 184 5.22 -10.14 10.41
N GLY A 185 6.21 -11.02 10.61
CA GLY A 185 7.42 -11.05 9.77
C GLY A 185 7.12 -11.37 8.30
N LEU A 186 6.24 -12.34 8.04
CA LEU A 186 5.86 -12.73 6.68
C LEU A 186 5.18 -11.58 5.91
N PRO A 187 4.09 -10.96 6.41
CA PRO A 187 3.51 -9.80 5.76
C PRO A 187 4.50 -8.64 5.61
N ALA A 188 5.34 -8.39 6.62
CA ALA A 188 6.35 -7.33 6.57
C ALA A 188 7.36 -7.57 5.44
N GLY A 189 7.93 -8.77 5.36
CA GLY A 189 8.91 -9.15 4.35
C GLY A 189 8.33 -9.16 2.95
N ILE A 190 7.12 -9.71 2.75
CA ILE A 190 6.46 -9.75 1.43
C ILE A 190 6.18 -8.32 0.98
N TRP A 191 5.60 -7.49 1.85
CA TRP A 191 5.28 -6.11 1.51
C TRP A 191 6.53 -5.31 1.16
N ALA A 192 7.60 -5.47 1.93
CA ALA A 192 8.89 -4.86 1.66
C ALA A 192 9.45 -5.28 0.29
N LEU A 193 9.44 -6.58 -0.04
CA LEU A 193 9.91 -7.05 -1.34
C LEU A 193 9.07 -6.54 -2.51
N ILE A 194 7.74 -6.49 -2.37
CA ILE A 194 6.85 -5.93 -3.40
C ILE A 194 7.18 -4.46 -3.66
N VAL A 195 7.36 -3.67 -2.59
CA VAL A 195 7.70 -2.25 -2.72
C VAL A 195 9.10 -2.07 -3.31
N LEU A 196 10.10 -2.81 -2.82
CA LEU A 196 11.47 -2.78 -3.34
C LEU A 196 11.57 -3.26 -4.80
N SER A 197 10.62 -4.07 -5.26
CA SER A 197 10.58 -4.57 -6.64
C SER A 197 10.07 -3.53 -7.63
N ARG A 198 9.44 -2.43 -7.17
CA ARG A 198 8.93 -1.38 -8.06
C ARG A 198 10.06 -0.64 -8.76
N PRO A 199 9.94 -0.35 -10.08
CA PRO A 199 10.99 0.31 -10.84
C PRO A 199 11.32 1.71 -10.30
N GLU A 200 10.31 2.46 -9.89
CA GLU A 200 10.44 3.78 -9.26
C GLU A 200 11.24 3.75 -7.95
N VAL A 201 11.12 2.67 -7.17
CA VAL A 201 11.88 2.48 -5.93
C VAL A 201 13.32 2.10 -6.26
N LYS A 202 13.54 1.18 -7.20
CA LYS A 202 14.90 0.80 -7.65
C LYS A 202 15.70 2.01 -8.14
N ALA A 203 15.10 2.83 -9.02
CA ALA A 203 15.72 4.05 -9.51
C ALA A 203 16.05 5.04 -8.38
N ALA A 204 15.21 5.14 -7.35
CA ALA A 204 15.46 5.98 -6.20
C ALA A 204 16.65 5.52 -5.35
N PHE A 205 16.89 4.21 -5.24
CA PHE A 205 18.11 3.69 -4.60
C PHE A 205 19.36 3.92 -5.46
N GLU A 206 19.24 3.79 -6.79
CA GLU A 206 20.37 4.02 -7.71
C GLU A 206 20.82 5.48 -7.74
N SER A 207 19.89 6.44 -7.68
CA SER A 207 20.21 7.88 -7.57
C SER A 207 20.89 8.28 -6.25
N ARG A 208 21.01 7.35 -5.29
CA ARG A 208 21.55 7.57 -3.93
C ARG A 208 22.77 6.69 -3.61
N LEU A 209 23.22 5.86 -4.57
CA LEU A 209 24.48 5.08 -4.51
C LEU A 209 25.69 6.01 -4.62
#